data_AF-A0A1J5P4N3-F1
#
_entry.id   AF-A0A1J5P4N3-F1
#
_cell.length_a   1.000
_cell.length_b   1.000
_cell.length_c   1.000
_cell.angle_alpha   90.00
_cell.angle_beta   90.00
_cell.angle_gamma   90.00
#
_symmetry.space_group_name_H-M   'P 1'
#
loop_
_entity.id
_entity.type
_entity.pdbx_description
1 polymer ?
#
loop_
_entity_poly.entity_id
_entity_poly.type
_entity_poly.pdbx_seq_one_letter_code
_entity_poly.pdbx_strand_id
1 'polypeptide(L)' 'MQDRLYRAALALLDAGAVIHQTAAAPIAYRITHHGKSVSIPGGIVQQLLVSRRIWNVCTVNGRRRFLPT' A
#
# COMPACT_ATOMS: atom_id res chain seq x y z
N MET A 1 4.88 0.79 -18.28
CA MET A 1 3.84 1.53 -17.51
C MET A 1 3.88 1.20 -16.01
N GLN A 2 3.95 -0.08 -15.62
CA GLN A 2 4.04 -0.48 -14.20
C GLN A 2 5.26 0.08 -13.45
N ASP A 3 6.44 0.20 -14.10
CA ASP A 3 7.64 0.77 -13.47
C ASP A 3 7.44 2.23 -12.99
N ARG A 4 6.74 3.05 -13.80
CA ARG A 4 6.42 4.44 -13.43
C ARG A 4 5.47 4.50 -12.23
N LEU A 5 4.47 3.62 -12.18
CA LEU A 5 3.54 3.53 -11.05
C LEU A 5 4.23 3.04 -9.77
N TYR A 6 5.14 2.08 -9.89
CA TYR A 6 5.94 1.60 -8.77
C TYR A 6 6.80 2.73 -8.20
N ARG A 7 7.56 3.46 -9.03
CA ARG A 7 8.38 4.59 -8.58
C ARG A 7 7.55 5.72 -7.97
N ALA A 8 6.39 6.02 -8.54
CA ALA A 8 5.48 7.01 -7.99
C ALA A 8 4.91 6.60 -6.62
N ALA A 9 4.52 5.33 -6.48
CA ALA A 9 4.06 4.78 -5.21
C ALA A 9 5.18 4.83 -4.15
N LEU A 10 6.42 4.49 -4.53
CA LEU A 10 7.58 4.58 -3.65
C LEU A 10 7.83 6.02 -3.19
N ALA A 11 7.84 6.99 -4.11
CA ALA A 11 8.02 8.40 -3.77
C ALA A 11 6.92 8.93 -2.82
N LEU A 12 5.67 8.48 -3.00
CA LEU A 12 4.57 8.81 -2.09
C LEU A 12 4.77 8.19 -0.71
N LEU A 13 5.20 6.94 -0.63
CA LEU A 13 5.50 6.26 0.63
C LEU A 13 6.66 6.95 1.38
N ASP A 14 7.73 7.33 0.67
CA ASP A 14 8.84 8.09 1.25
C ASP A 14 8.38 9.46 1.77
N ALA A 15 7.36 10.06 1.14
CA ALA A 15 6.71 11.29 1.61
C ALA A 15 5.69 11.08 2.74
N GLY A 16 5.56 9.85 3.28
CA GLY A 16 4.68 9.52 4.40
C GLY A 16 3.26 9.09 4.01
N ALA A 17 3.02 8.73 2.74
CA ALA A 17 1.74 8.16 2.34
C ALA A 17 1.49 6.78 2.98
N VAL A 18 0.22 6.40 3.08
CA VAL A 18 -0.19 5.12 3.66
C VAL A 18 -0.99 4.33 2.64
N ILE A 19 -0.68 3.05 2.50
CA ILE A 19 -1.47 2.12 1.68
C ILE A 19 -2.52 1.46 2.57
N HIS A 20 -3.76 1.45 2.07
CA HIS A 20 -4.90 0.81 2.70
C HIS A 20 -5.49 -0.24 1.75
N GLN A 21 -5.80 -1.42 2.29
CA GLN A 21 -6.68 -2.36 1.60
C GLN A 21 -8.14 -1.94 1.87
N THR A 22 -8.87 -1.59 0.83
CA THR A 22 -10.25 -1.07 0.93
C THR A 22 -11.31 -2.12 0.69
N ALA A 23 -10.96 -3.25 0.07
CA ALA A 23 -11.86 -4.39 -0.12
C ALA A 23 -11.08 -5.70 -0.05
N ALA A 24 -11.72 -6.75 0.46
CA ALA A 24 -11.16 -8.10 0.56
C ALA A 24 -11.49 -8.97 -0.67
N ALA A 25 -12.63 -8.74 -1.34
CA ALA A 25 -13.04 -9.47 -2.54
C ALA A 25 -13.94 -8.58 -3.44
N PRO A 26 -13.49 -8.18 -4.65
CA PRO A 26 -12.11 -8.31 -5.13
C PRO A 26 -11.16 -7.46 -4.25
N ILE A 27 -9.92 -7.92 -4.11
CA ILE A 27 -8.90 -7.20 -3.34
C ILE A 27 -8.66 -5.84 -4.01
N ALA A 28 -8.82 -4.75 -3.26
CA ALA A 28 -8.58 -3.40 -3.74
C ALA A 28 -7.69 -2.63 -2.77
N TYR A 29 -6.75 -1.84 -3.32
CA TYR A 29 -5.81 -1.04 -2.54
C TYR A 29 -5.90 0.44 -2.95
N ARG A 30 -5.69 1.31 -1.97
CA ARG A 30 -5.53 2.76 -2.19
C ARG A 30 -4.31 3.27 -1.46
N ILE A 31 -3.63 4.25 -2.05
CA ILE A 31 -2.59 5.03 -1.38
C ILE A 31 -3.18 6.39 -1.00
N THR A 32 -2.96 6.81 0.24
CA THR A 32 -3.50 8.05 0.80
C THR A 32 -2.37 8.95 1.28
N HIS A 33 -2.38 10.22 0.86
CA HIS A 33 -1.41 11.25 1.25
C HIS A 33 -2.11 12.60 1.36
N HIS A 34 -1.93 13.32 2.48
CA HIS A 34 -2.57 14.61 2.78
C HIS A 34 -4.08 14.67 2.43
N GLY A 35 -4.85 13.64 2.85
CA GLY A 35 -6.30 13.58 2.61
C GLY A 35 -6.73 13.22 1.18
N LYS A 36 -5.78 13.13 0.23
CA LYS A 36 -6.04 12.61 -1.11
C LYS A 36 -5.79 11.12 -1.13
N SER A 37 -6.69 10.37 -1.76
CA SER A 37 -6.60 8.91 -1.86
C SER A 37 -6.80 8.48 -3.30
N VAL A 38 -5.94 7.61 -3.82
CA VAL A 38 -6.03 7.09 -5.19
C VAL A 38 -5.88 5.57 -5.19
N SER A 39 -6.60 4.90 -6.10
CA SER A 39 -6.50 3.45 -6.27
C SER A 39 -5.14 3.06 -6.83
N ILE A 40 -4.55 1.99 -6.28
CA ILE A 40 -3.30 1.41 -6.78
C ILE A 40 -3.51 -0.05 -7.17
N PRO A 41 -2.86 -0.54 -8.24
CA PRO A 41 -2.98 -1.94 -8.64
C PRO A 41 -2.38 -2.88 -7.58
N GLY A 42 -3.01 -4.04 -7.37
CA GLY A 42 -2.50 -5.07 -6.46
C GLY A 42 -1.09 -5.55 -6.81
N GLY A 43 -0.75 -5.62 -8.11
CA GLY A 43 0.61 -5.97 -8.54
C GLY A 43 1.69 -4.99 -8.06
N ILE A 44 1.36 -3.70 -7.90
CA ILE A 44 2.30 -2.71 -7.35
C ILE A 44 2.50 -2.95 -5.84
N VAL A 45 1.41 -3.21 -5.12
CA VAL A 45 1.47 -3.54 -3.68
C VAL A 45 2.29 -4.82 -3.45
N GLN A 46 2.07 -5.84 -4.27
CA GLN A 46 2.85 -7.07 -4.20
C GLN A 46 4.33 -6.83 -4.49
N GLN A 47 4.65 -6.02 -5.51
CA GLN A 47 6.04 -5.66 -5.80
C GLN A 47 6.69 -4.89 -4.63
N LEU A 48 5.97 -3.98 -3.97
CA LEU A 48 6.45 -3.25 -2.80
C LEU A 48 6.68 -4.18 -1.59
N LEU A 49 5.82 -5.18 -1.38
CA LEU A 49 5.98 -6.22 -0.37
C LEU A 49 7.21 -7.09 -0.63
N VAL A 50 7.34 -7.63 -1.85
CA VAL A 50 8.50 -8.47 -2.24
C VAL A 50 9.81 -7.68 -2.17
N SER A 51 9.77 -6.39 -2.51
CA SER A 51 10.93 -5.48 -2.40
C SER A 51 11.20 -4.99 -0.97
N ARG A 52 10.42 -5.46 0.03
CA ARG A 52 10.51 -5.05 1.45
C ARG A 52 10.41 -3.52 1.67
N ARG A 53 9.70 -2.81 0.79
CA ARG A 53 9.45 -1.36 0.91
C ARG A 53 8.27 -1.06 1.81
N ILE A 54 7.33 -1.99 1.90
CA ILE A 54 6.21 -1.95 2.83
C ILE A 54 6.11 -3.29 3.55
N TRP A 55 5.53 -3.25 4.74
CA TRP A 55 5.16 -4.44 5.50
C TRP A 55 3.66 -4.63 5.45
N ASN A 56 3.21 -5.88 5.44
CA ASN A 56 1.79 -6.15 5.55
C ASN A 56 1.38 -5.88 7.01
N VAL A 57 0.71 -4.76 7.25
CA VAL A 57 0.29 -4.32 8.57
C VAL A 57 -1.22 -4.22 8.59
N CYS A 58 -1.88 -5.07 9.39
CA CYS A 58 -3.30 -4.97 9.65
C CYS A 58 -3.56 -4.05 10.83
N THR A 59 -4.67 -3.31 10.81
CA THR A 59 -5.15 -2.59 11.99
C THR A 59 -6.24 -3.43 12.64
N VAL A 60 -5.96 -3.96 13.84
CA VAL A 60 -6.92 -4.74 14.65
C VAL A 60 -7.24 -3.94 15.90
N ASN A 61 -8.51 -3.58 16.10
CA ASN A 61 -8.96 -2.73 17.22
C ASN A 61 -8.18 -1.41 17.33
N GLY A 62 -7.93 -0.74 16.19
CA GLY A 62 -7.15 0.52 16.14
C GLY A 62 -5.64 0.35 16.34
N ARG A 63 -5.14 -0.88 16.58
CA ARG A 63 -3.70 -1.16 16.75
C ARG A 63 -3.12 -1.79 15.49
N ARG A 64 -2.04 -1.20 14.97
CA ARG A 64 -1.26 -1.76 13.87
C ARG A 64 -0.56 -3.04 14.34
N ARG A 65 -0.80 -4.15 13.65
CA ARG A 65 -0.14 -5.44 13.84
C ARG A 65 0.49 -5.87 12.53
N PHE A 66 1.76 -6.25 12.60
CA PHE A 66 2.45 -6.89 11.48
C PHE A 66 1.83 -8.26 11.27
N LEU A 67 1.43 -8.56 10.04
CA LEU A 67 1.07 -9.91 9.66
C LEU A 67 2.38 -10.69 9.41
N PRO A 68 2.55 -11.88 10.00
CA PRO A 68 3.63 -12.77 9.60
C PRO A 68 3.47 -13.09 8.10
N THR A 69 4.60 -13.11 7.41
CA THR A 69 4.71 -13.26 5.95
C THR A 69 4.39 -14.68 5.51
#